data_AF-A0A969Q6H8-F1
#
_entry.id   AF-A0A969Q6H8-F1
#
_cell.length_a   1.000
_cell.length_b   1.000
_cell.length_c   1.000
_cell.angle_alpha   90.00
_cell.angle_beta   90.00
_cell.angle_gamma   90.00
#
_symmetry.space_group_name_H-M   'P 1'
#
loop_
_entity.id
_entity.type
_entity.pdbx_description
1 polymer ?
#
loop_
_entity_poly.entity_id
_entity_poly.type
_entity_poly.pdbx_seq_one_letter_code
_entity_poly.pdbx_strand_id
1 'polypeptide(L)'
;MRTQNHVPVALADYTPYPFAVPTVELSFMLDPNRTIVSARIEFQRRPDPAAQNAPLRLDGENIELLELAIDGQVLPTQSYRLNDTVLEIDQVPDHFVLNVSVALNPATNTELSGLYMSAGRYCTQCEAEGFRRIMFWPDRPDVLSCYKVRLDAQADAFPTLLSNGNLIKQGQSGDGRHWVEWDDPHPKPSYLFALVGGDFDRLEDSFTTLTGQQVALNIYVDKGEAGRAAYAMDALKRAMMWDEDVYGRVYDLDVFNIVAVADFNAGAMENKGLNIFNSALLMADERTATDADYEAIEAVVAHEYFHNWSGNRVTCRDWFQLSL
;
A
#
# COMPACT_ATOMS: atom_id res chain seq x y z
N MET A 1 -29.19 6.52 -11.91
CA MET A 1 -29.01 5.92 -13.25
C MET A 1 -27.51 5.83 -13.51
N ARG A 2 -26.86 4.68 -13.25
CA ARG A 2 -25.49 4.43 -13.72
C ARG A 2 -25.59 3.86 -15.13
N THR A 3 -25.46 4.73 -16.13
CA THR A 3 -25.35 4.34 -17.53
C THR A 3 -24.04 4.90 -18.09
N GLN A 4 -22.93 4.35 -17.62
CA GLN A 4 -21.72 4.27 -18.42
C GLN A 4 -21.42 2.78 -18.55
N ASN A 5 -21.58 2.25 -19.76
CA ASN A 5 -21.18 0.88 -20.04
C ASN A 5 -19.67 0.79 -19.81
N HIS A 6 -19.24 -0.17 -18.99
CA HIS A 6 -17.83 -0.46 -18.80
C HIS A 6 -17.22 -0.75 -20.17
N VAL A 7 -16.20 0.01 -20.57
CA VAL A 7 -15.51 -0.21 -21.85
C VAL A 7 -14.61 -1.43 -21.66
N PRO A 8 -14.78 -2.51 -22.44
CA PRO A 8 -13.90 -3.66 -22.33
C PRO A 8 -12.45 -3.27 -22.61
N VAL A 9 -11.53 -3.73 -21.76
CA VAL A 9 -10.09 -3.62 -21.97
C VAL A 9 -9.60 -4.97 -22.52
N ALA A 10 -8.74 -4.96 -23.55
CA ALA A 10 -8.18 -6.18 -24.13
C ALA A 10 -6.67 -6.29 -23.89
N LEU A 11 -6.18 -7.51 -23.63
CA LEU A 11 -4.75 -7.80 -23.48
C LEU A 11 -3.93 -7.35 -24.70
N ALA A 12 -4.49 -7.44 -25.91
CA ALA A 12 -3.83 -7.04 -27.14
C ALA A 12 -3.56 -5.52 -27.23
N ASP A 13 -4.27 -4.72 -26.44
CA ASP A 13 -4.15 -3.25 -26.42
C ASP A 13 -3.11 -2.76 -25.41
N TYR A 14 -2.40 -3.67 -24.73
CA TYR A 14 -1.34 -3.29 -23.80
C TYR A 14 -0.27 -2.44 -24.48
N THR A 15 -0.03 -1.26 -23.92
CA THR A 15 1.14 -0.43 -24.20
C THR A 15 1.84 -0.07 -22.90
N PRO A 16 3.18 -0.08 -22.83
CA PRO A 16 3.93 0.39 -21.67
C PRO A 16 3.55 1.81 -21.27
N TYR A 17 3.58 2.11 -19.97
CA TYR A 17 3.39 3.49 -19.51
C TYR A 17 4.55 4.39 -20.01
N PRO A 18 4.27 5.59 -20.58
CA PRO A 18 5.28 6.41 -21.25
C PRO A 18 6.35 6.99 -20.32
N PHE A 19 6.16 6.94 -19.00
CA PHE A 19 7.12 7.43 -18.02
C PHE A 19 7.62 6.30 -17.11
N ALA A 20 8.85 6.41 -16.64
CA ALA A 20 9.32 5.74 -15.45
C ALA A 20 9.08 6.66 -14.25
N VAL A 21 8.78 6.06 -13.11
CA VAL A 21 8.51 6.75 -11.85
C VAL A 21 9.41 6.17 -10.78
N PRO A 22 10.71 6.51 -10.74
CA PRO A 22 11.66 5.81 -9.88
C PRO A 22 11.38 5.98 -8.38
N THR A 23 10.94 7.17 -7.97
CA THR A 23 10.75 7.51 -6.55
C THR A 23 9.47 8.30 -6.34
N VAL A 24 8.84 8.04 -5.20
CA VAL A 24 7.72 8.82 -4.69
C VAL A 24 7.87 9.04 -3.19
N GLU A 25 7.71 10.30 -2.79
CA GLU A 25 7.63 10.70 -1.39
C GLU A 25 6.18 11.11 -1.10
N LEU A 26 5.54 10.45 -0.14
CA LEU A 26 4.17 10.72 0.29
C LEU A 26 4.16 11.26 1.71
N SER A 27 3.31 12.23 1.98
CA SER A 27 3.04 12.74 3.32
C SER A 27 1.53 12.75 3.56
N PHE A 28 1.11 12.01 4.58
CA PHE A 28 -0.28 11.91 5.01
C PHE A 28 -0.48 12.69 6.29
N MET A 29 -1.26 13.76 6.23
CA MET A 29 -1.84 14.39 7.41
C MET A 29 -3.19 13.76 7.67
N LEU A 30 -3.21 12.78 8.56
CA LEU A 30 -4.38 11.98 8.85
C LEU A 30 -5.40 12.76 9.68
N ASP A 31 -6.61 12.82 9.14
CA ASP A 31 -7.85 13.22 9.78
C ASP A 31 -8.99 12.38 9.17
N PRO A 32 -9.88 11.76 9.98
CA PRO A 32 -10.85 10.82 9.44
C PRO A 32 -11.84 11.46 8.47
N ASN A 33 -12.10 12.77 8.60
CA ASN A 33 -13.06 13.48 7.76
C ASN A 33 -12.39 14.26 6.62
N ARG A 34 -11.10 14.58 6.75
CA ARG A 34 -10.34 15.30 5.73
C ARG A 34 -8.85 15.04 5.81
N THR A 35 -8.42 13.87 5.34
CA THR A 35 -7.00 13.56 5.20
C THR A 35 -6.41 14.35 4.05
N ILE A 36 -5.28 15.02 4.30
CA ILE A 36 -4.51 15.71 3.27
C ILE A 36 -3.34 14.81 2.89
N VAL A 37 -3.18 14.53 1.61
CA VAL A 37 -2.07 13.75 1.07
C VAL A 37 -1.27 14.64 0.13
N SER A 38 0.02 14.79 0.39
CA SER A 38 0.96 15.49 -0.49
C SER A 38 1.97 14.51 -1.05
N ALA A 39 2.25 14.61 -2.34
CA ALA A 39 3.21 13.78 -3.05
C ALA A 39 4.29 14.63 -3.72
N ARG A 40 5.54 14.16 -3.67
CA ARG A 40 6.63 14.58 -4.55
C ARG A 40 7.03 13.36 -5.39
N ILE A 41 6.83 13.44 -6.70
CA ILE A 41 6.94 12.31 -7.62
C ILE A 41 7.94 12.66 -8.72
N GLU A 42 8.95 11.82 -8.90
CA GLU A 42 9.92 11.99 -9.98
C GLU A 42 9.44 11.25 -11.23
N PHE A 43 9.31 11.95 -12.34
CA PHE A 43 8.94 11.36 -13.63
C PHE A 43 10.10 11.47 -14.62
N GLN A 44 10.30 10.39 -15.37
CA GLN A 44 11.28 10.33 -16.46
C GLN A 44 10.62 9.73 -17.69
N ARG A 45 10.54 10.47 -18.79
CA ARG A 45 10.00 9.98 -20.05
C ARG A 45 10.88 8.83 -20.55
N ARG A 46 10.25 7.71 -20.91
CA ARG A 46 10.99 6.56 -21.47
C ARG A 46 11.54 6.93 -22.85
N PRO A 47 12.74 6.47 -23.22
CA PRO A 47 13.33 6.70 -24.54
C PRO A 47 12.71 5.78 -25.60
N ASP A 48 11.38 5.74 -25.66
CA ASP A 48 10.57 4.94 -26.59
C ASP A 48 9.85 5.89 -27.56
N PRO A 49 9.85 5.65 -28.89
CA PRO A 49 9.06 6.42 -29.84
C PRO A 49 7.58 6.57 -29.46
N ALA A 50 6.96 5.56 -28.85
CA ALA A 50 5.57 5.62 -28.40
C ALA A 50 5.36 6.56 -27.20
N ALA A 51 6.42 6.83 -26.42
CA ALA A 51 6.39 7.78 -25.31
C ALA A 51 6.68 9.23 -25.73
N GLN A 52 7.16 9.44 -26.96
CA GLN A 52 7.48 10.76 -27.48
C GLN A 52 6.22 11.62 -27.56
N ASN A 53 6.24 12.79 -26.92
CA ASN A 53 5.10 13.71 -26.79
C ASN A 53 3.85 13.11 -26.11
N ALA A 54 3.96 11.94 -25.47
CA ALA A 54 2.84 11.38 -24.71
C ALA A 54 2.48 12.33 -23.54
N PRO A 55 1.18 12.59 -23.31
CA PRO A 55 0.75 13.39 -22.17
C PRO A 55 1.03 12.65 -20.87
N LEU A 56 1.17 13.40 -19.78
CA LEU A 56 1.12 12.79 -18.45
C LEU A 56 -0.34 12.52 -18.12
N ARG A 57 -0.72 11.25 -18.01
CA ARG A 57 -2.07 10.83 -17.62
C ARG A 57 -2.01 10.07 -16.30
N LEU A 58 -2.76 10.56 -15.32
CA LEU A 58 -2.83 10.01 -13.98
C LEU A 58 -4.27 9.64 -13.66
N ASP A 59 -4.48 8.45 -13.12
CA ASP A 59 -5.78 8.00 -12.64
C ASP A 59 -6.06 8.60 -11.26
N GLY A 60 -7.29 9.03 -11.04
CA GLY A 60 -7.72 9.60 -9.75
C GLY A 60 -9.23 9.57 -9.60
N GLU A 61 -9.73 9.01 -8.51
CA GLU A 61 -11.17 8.83 -8.28
C GLU A 61 -11.54 9.25 -6.85
N ASN A 62 -12.65 9.97 -6.68
CA ASN A 62 -13.19 10.37 -5.37
C ASN A 62 -12.18 11.13 -4.46
N ILE A 63 -11.27 11.89 -5.08
CA ILE A 63 -10.28 12.74 -4.40
C ILE A 63 -10.40 14.20 -4.88
N GLU A 64 -10.18 15.15 -3.97
CA GLU A 64 -10.18 16.59 -4.26
C GLU A 64 -8.75 17.03 -4.59
N LEU A 65 -8.49 17.52 -5.81
CA LEU A 65 -7.22 18.17 -6.13
C LEU A 65 -7.11 19.52 -5.42
N LEU A 66 -6.10 19.70 -4.58
CA LEU A 66 -5.83 20.96 -3.88
C LEU A 66 -4.77 21.80 -4.59
N GLU A 67 -3.65 21.16 -4.97
CA GLU A 67 -2.53 21.82 -5.63
C GLU A 67 -1.84 20.85 -6.60
N LEU A 68 -1.38 21.41 -7.71
CA LEU A 68 -0.59 20.71 -8.73
C LEU A 68 0.54 21.62 -9.18
N ALA A 69 1.78 21.15 -9.12
CA ALA A 69 2.95 21.89 -9.56
C ALA A 69 3.94 20.98 -10.29
N ILE A 70 4.64 21.54 -11.27
CA ILE A 70 5.78 20.90 -11.94
C ILE A 70 7.03 21.74 -11.65
N ASP A 71 8.08 21.11 -11.16
CA ASP A 71 9.37 21.73 -10.85
C ASP A 71 9.24 22.99 -9.98
N GLY A 72 8.34 22.94 -8.99
CA GLY A 72 8.04 24.03 -8.06
C GLY A 72 7.16 25.15 -8.64
N GLN A 73 6.67 25.04 -9.88
CA GLN A 73 5.73 25.99 -10.47
C GLN A 73 4.30 25.45 -10.44
N VAL A 74 3.43 26.13 -9.69
CA VAL A 74 2.00 25.80 -9.62
C VAL A 74 1.36 25.93 -11.00
N LEU A 75 0.70 24.86 -11.44
CA LEU A 75 -0.01 24.82 -12.71
C LEU A 75 -1.39 25.47 -12.56
N PRO A 76 -1.73 26.48 -13.38
CA PRO A 76 -3.07 27.02 -13.42
C PRO A 76 -4.04 26.01 -14.04
N THR A 77 -5.33 26.11 -13.73
CA THR A 77 -6.37 25.15 -14.16
C THR A 77 -6.50 24.99 -15.67
N GLN A 78 -6.02 25.93 -16.47
CA GLN A 78 -6.00 25.83 -17.94
C GLN A 78 -4.86 24.96 -18.49
N SER A 79 -3.88 24.60 -17.64
CA SER A 79 -2.70 23.82 -18.04
C SER A 79 -2.89 22.30 -17.93
N TYR A 80 -4.04 21.86 -17.41
CA TYR A 80 -4.38 20.44 -17.28
C TYR A 80 -5.87 20.22 -17.51
N ARG A 81 -6.25 18.99 -17.83
CA ARG A 81 -7.62 18.52 -17.85
C ARG A 81 -7.84 17.63 -16.65
N LEU A 82 -8.91 17.88 -15.91
CA LEU A 82 -9.34 17.04 -14.79
C LEU A 82 -10.80 16.64 -15.03
N ASN A 83 -11.06 15.35 -14.98
CA ASN A 83 -12.41 14.78 -14.92
C ASN A 83 -12.52 13.85 -13.70
N ASP A 84 -13.66 13.18 -13.54
CA ASP A 84 -13.97 12.33 -12.38
C ASP A 84 -13.00 11.17 -12.15
N THR A 85 -12.21 10.78 -13.15
CA THR A 85 -11.35 9.58 -13.13
C THR A 85 -9.89 9.84 -13.55
N VAL A 86 -9.59 10.99 -14.16
CA VAL A 86 -8.31 11.25 -14.82
C VAL A 86 -7.89 12.71 -14.66
N LEU A 87 -6.62 12.90 -14.31
CA LEU A 87 -5.86 14.14 -14.46
C LEU A 87 -4.87 13.99 -15.62
N GLU A 88 -4.90 14.93 -16.57
CA GLU A 88 -4.07 14.87 -17.78
C GLU A 88 -3.37 16.20 -18.07
N ILE A 89 -2.07 16.14 -18.38
CA ILE A 89 -1.22 17.28 -18.75
C ILE A 89 -0.61 17.01 -20.12
N ASP A 90 -0.95 17.82 -21.12
CA ASP A 90 -0.56 17.59 -22.53
C ASP A 90 0.95 17.58 -22.77
N GLN A 91 1.63 18.53 -22.15
CA GLN A 91 3.04 18.80 -22.40
C GLN A 91 3.75 18.89 -21.06
N VAL A 92 4.65 17.95 -20.84
CA VAL A 92 5.53 17.90 -19.66
C VAL A 92 6.97 17.71 -20.13
N PRO A 93 7.96 18.22 -19.36
CA PRO A 93 9.37 17.96 -19.65
C PRO A 93 9.68 16.45 -19.71
N ASP A 94 10.84 16.10 -20.27
CA ASP A 94 11.27 14.69 -20.27
C ASP A 94 11.69 14.21 -18.87
N HIS A 95 12.13 15.12 -18.01
CA HIS A 95 12.46 14.85 -16.61
C HIS A 95 11.89 15.99 -15.77
N PHE A 96 11.08 15.66 -14.78
CA PHE A 96 10.44 16.66 -13.93
C PHE A 96 10.02 16.07 -12.59
N VAL A 97 9.82 16.96 -11.62
CA VAL A 97 9.20 16.64 -10.33
C VAL A 97 7.76 17.14 -10.35
N LEU A 98 6.82 16.23 -10.15
CA LEU A 98 5.43 16.56 -9.92
C LEU A 98 5.18 16.68 -8.42
N ASN A 99 4.67 17.83 -7.99
CA ASN A 99 4.11 18.01 -6.66
C ASN A 99 2.60 18.03 -6.77
N VAL A 100 1.93 17.16 -6.01
CA VAL A 100 0.46 17.07 -5.97
C VAL A 100 0.02 17.09 -4.51
N SER A 101 -1.00 17.86 -4.19
CA SER A 101 -1.70 17.74 -2.91
C SER A 101 -3.18 17.49 -3.15
N VAL A 102 -3.74 16.52 -2.43
CA VAL A 102 -5.16 16.15 -2.52
C VAL A 102 -5.78 16.08 -1.13
N ALA A 103 -7.10 16.20 -1.07
CA ALA A 103 -7.89 15.85 0.11
C ALA A 103 -8.81 14.67 -0.18
N LEU A 104 -9.01 13.82 0.83
CA LEU A 104 -9.95 12.70 0.80
C LEU A 104 -10.60 12.50 2.18
N ASN A 105 -11.74 11.82 2.22
CA ASN A 105 -12.51 11.58 3.44
C ASN A 105 -12.62 10.07 3.74
N PRO A 106 -11.69 9.51 4.55
CA PRO A 106 -11.70 8.08 4.90
C PRO A 106 -12.98 7.62 5.62
N ALA A 107 -13.56 8.46 6.48
CA ALA A 107 -14.74 8.12 7.27
C ALA A 107 -15.99 7.89 6.42
N THR A 108 -16.06 8.47 5.22
CA THR A 108 -17.17 8.27 4.28
C THR A 108 -16.90 7.24 3.20
N ASN A 109 -15.70 6.65 3.16
CA ASN A 109 -15.34 5.65 2.15
C ASN A 109 -15.89 4.26 2.53
N THR A 110 -17.11 3.97 2.08
CA THR A 110 -17.78 2.68 2.31
C THR A 110 -17.43 1.62 1.26
N GLU A 111 -16.59 1.94 0.27
CA GLU A 111 -16.17 1.00 -0.77
C GLU A 111 -15.02 0.10 -0.31
N LEU A 112 -14.37 0.44 0.81
CA LEU A 112 -13.22 -0.28 1.39
C LEU A 112 -12.09 -0.49 0.36
N SER A 113 -11.83 0.55 -0.44
CA SER A 113 -10.79 0.62 -1.47
C SER A 113 -10.17 2.02 -1.46
N GLY A 114 -8.85 2.10 -1.60
CA GLY A 114 -8.06 3.28 -1.22
C GLY A 114 -7.89 3.36 0.29
N LEU A 115 -7.89 4.57 0.86
CA LEU A 115 -7.80 4.81 2.30
C LEU A 115 -9.21 4.93 2.90
N TYR A 116 -9.49 4.17 3.97
CA TYR A 116 -10.79 4.12 4.62
C TYR A 116 -10.67 3.86 6.13
N MET A 117 -11.80 3.89 6.84
CA MET A 117 -11.88 3.58 8.26
C MET A 117 -12.50 2.20 8.50
N SER A 118 -11.86 1.35 9.31
CA SER A 118 -12.43 0.11 9.86
C SER A 118 -12.33 0.14 11.38
N ALA A 119 -13.47 -0.03 12.07
CA ALA A 119 -13.55 -0.03 13.54
C ALA A 119 -12.79 1.13 14.23
N GLY A 120 -12.80 2.33 13.64
CA GLY A 120 -12.12 3.52 14.19
C GLY A 120 -10.63 3.64 13.86
N ARG A 121 -10.10 2.78 12.97
CA ARG A 121 -8.69 2.76 12.53
C ARG A 121 -8.59 3.02 11.04
N TYR A 122 -7.47 3.59 10.60
CA TYR A 122 -7.14 3.70 9.18
C TYR A 122 -6.65 2.36 8.64
N CYS A 123 -7.14 2.03 7.45
CA CYS A 123 -6.71 0.88 6.67
C CYS A 123 -6.71 1.25 5.19
N THR A 124 -5.87 0.57 4.41
CA THR A 124 -5.85 0.70 2.96
C THR A 124 -6.09 -0.63 2.27
N GLN A 125 -6.77 -0.58 1.13
CA GLN A 125 -6.79 -1.67 0.16
C GLN A 125 -6.54 -1.08 -1.23
N CYS A 126 -5.40 -1.41 -1.82
CA CYS A 126 -4.96 -0.80 -3.09
C CYS A 126 -5.09 -1.75 -4.28
N GLU A 127 -5.13 -3.07 -4.08
CA GLU A 127 -5.38 -4.01 -5.17
C GLU A 127 -6.88 -4.04 -5.55
N ALA A 128 -7.24 -4.03 -6.84
CA ALA A 128 -6.35 -3.89 -8.01
C ALA A 128 -6.02 -2.43 -8.35
N GLU A 129 -6.94 -1.52 -8.07
CA GLU A 129 -6.92 -0.15 -8.59
C GLU A 129 -7.42 0.85 -7.52
N GLY A 130 -7.05 0.62 -6.27
CA GLY A 130 -7.48 1.43 -5.13
C GLY A 130 -6.57 2.62 -4.85
N PHE A 131 -5.31 2.61 -5.32
CA PHE A 131 -4.37 3.70 -5.03
C PHE A 131 -4.75 5.02 -5.71
N ARG A 132 -5.43 4.98 -6.86
CA ARG A 132 -6.05 6.16 -7.50
C ARG A 132 -7.10 6.86 -6.63
N ARG A 133 -7.57 6.24 -5.54
CA ARG A 133 -8.45 6.86 -4.54
C ARG A 133 -7.69 7.49 -3.37
N ILE A 134 -6.36 7.52 -3.46
CA ILE A 134 -5.45 8.13 -2.50
C ILE A 134 -4.69 9.28 -3.14
N MET A 135 -4.21 9.09 -4.37
CA MET A 135 -3.40 10.06 -5.09
C MET A 135 -3.62 9.94 -6.60
N PHE A 136 -3.51 11.05 -7.33
CA PHE A 136 -3.41 11.00 -8.80
C PHE A 136 -2.13 10.25 -9.19
N TRP A 137 -2.27 9.07 -9.79
CA TRP A 137 -1.18 8.14 -10.01
C TRP A 137 -1.37 7.32 -11.29
N PRO A 138 -0.32 6.89 -12.01
CA PRO A 138 -0.48 5.87 -13.05
C PRO A 138 -0.72 4.51 -12.39
N ASP A 139 -1.98 4.22 -12.04
CA ASP A 139 -2.36 3.13 -11.16
C ASP A 139 -2.48 1.80 -11.92
N ARG A 140 -1.32 1.29 -12.33
CA ARG A 140 -1.09 0.09 -13.14
C ARG A 140 0.18 -0.64 -12.68
N PRO A 141 0.23 -1.98 -12.74
CA PRO A 141 1.25 -2.75 -12.02
C PRO A 141 2.65 -2.78 -12.68
N ASP A 142 2.80 -2.35 -13.94
CA ASP A 142 4.11 -2.18 -14.60
C ASP A 142 4.78 -0.82 -14.33
N VAL A 143 4.20 0.02 -13.47
CA VAL A 143 4.85 1.22 -12.94
C VAL A 143 5.34 0.93 -11.53
N LEU A 144 6.65 0.84 -11.37
CA LEU A 144 7.32 0.49 -10.12
C LEU A 144 8.05 1.71 -9.56
N SER A 145 7.88 1.95 -8.27
CA SER A 145 8.51 3.07 -7.55
C SER A 145 9.04 2.62 -6.20
N CYS A 146 10.15 3.21 -5.75
CA CYS A 146 10.52 3.19 -4.32
C CYS A 146 9.65 4.21 -3.58
N TYR A 147 9.12 3.84 -2.42
CA TYR A 147 8.18 4.67 -1.66
C TYR A 147 8.81 5.11 -0.35
N LYS A 148 8.76 6.41 -0.11
CA LYS A 148 9.04 7.00 1.20
C LYS A 148 7.77 7.66 1.73
N VAL A 149 7.32 7.24 2.91
CA VAL A 149 5.99 7.57 3.41
C VAL A 149 6.09 8.19 4.78
N ARG A 150 5.63 9.44 4.90
CA ARG A 150 5.43 10.10 6.19
C ARG A 150 3.97 10.04 6.59
N LEU A 151 3.71 9.57 7.80
CA LEU A 151 2.38 9.56 8.40
C LEU A 151 2.38 10.48 9.60
N ASP A 152 1.39 11.35 9.71
CA ASP A 152 1.19 12.26 10.82
C ASP A 152 -0.26 12.17 11.30
N ALA A 153 -0.49 11.99 12.61
CA ALA A 153 -1.81 11.81 13.21
C ALA A 153 -1.88 12.31 14.66
N GLN A 154 -3.10 12.38 15.22
CA GLN A 154 -3.32 12.64 16.64
C GLN A 154 -2.81 11.47 17.49
N ALA A 155 -1.83 11.72 18.37
CA ALA A 155 -1.10 10.66 19.06
C ALA A 155 -2.00 9.84 20.01
N ASP A 156 -2.95 10.49 20.69
CA ASP A 156 -3.86 9.82 21.62
C ASP A 156 -4.88 8.91 20.91
N ALA A 157 -5.28 9.25 19.68
CA ALA A 157 -6.26 8.49 18.92
C ALA A 157 -5.62 7.41 18.03
N PHE A 158 -4.41 7.68 17.53
CA PHE A 158 -3.71 6.81 16.57
C PHE A 158 -2.26 6.59 17.01
N PRO A 159 -2.01 5.95 18.18
CA PRO A 159 -0.66 5.81 18.72
C PRO A 159 0.27 4.94 17.87
N THR A 160 -0.27 4.13 16.97
CA THR A 160 0.50 3.31 16.03
C THR A 160 0.22 3.76 14.60
N LEU A 161 1.28 4.03 13.83
CA LEU A 161 1.24 4.41 12.42
C LEU A 161 2.23 3.53 11.63
N LEU A 162 1.75 2.80 10.63
CA LEU A 162 2.52 1.81 9.87
C LEU A 162 2.38 2.06 8.37
N SER A 163 3.47 1.86 7.64
CA SER A 163 3.47 1.73 6.18
C SER A 163 4.51 0.67 5.76
N ASN A 164 4.70 0.47 4.46
CA ASN A 164 5.65 -0.50 3.92
C ASN A 164 7.11 -0.15 4.28
N GLY A 165 7.98 -1.16 4.28
CA GLY A 165 9.42 -0.98 4.44
C GLY A 165 9.86 -0.84 5.90
N ASN A 166 10.87 0.01 6.14
CA ASN A 166 11.50 0.18 7.44
C ASN A 166 11.17 1.54 8.06
N LEU A 167 10.96 1.58 9.38
CA LEU A 167 10.82 2.83 10.13
C LEU A 167 12.18 3.54 10.19
N ILE A 168 12.30 4.69 9.52
CA ILE A 168 13.56 5.44 9.43
C ILE A 168 13.62 6.65 10.37
N LYS A 169 12.46 7.27 10.67
CA LYS A 169 12.36 8.41 11.59
C LYS A 169 11.00 8.44 12.27
N GLN A 170 10.95 9.08 13.43
CA GLN A 170 9.72 9.40 14.13
C GLN A 170 9.90 10.65 14.97
N GLY A 171 8.80 11.31 15.30
CA GLY A 171 8.83 12.50 16.13
C GLY A 171 7.45 12.95 16.56
N GLN A 172 7.43 14.07 17.28
CA GLN A 172 6.21 14.78 17.65
C GLN A 172 6.03 15.96 16.69
N SER A 173 4.78 16.33 16.44
CA SER A 173 4.38 17.58 15.77
C SER A 173 3.58 18.44 16.76
N GLY A 174 3.27 19.68 16.39
CA GLY A 174 2.46 20.56 17.23
C GLY A 174 1.07 19.97 17.49
N ASP A 175 0.36 20.53 18.48
CA ASP A 175 -1.06 20.26 18.71
C ASP A 175 -1.41 18.79 19.04
N GLY A 176 -0.55 18.10 19.78
CA GLY A 176 -0.80 16.72 20.26
C GLY A 176 -0.62 15.64 19.19
N ARG A 177 0.00 15.99 18.05
CA ARG A 177 0.24 15.09 16.94
C ARG A 177 1.63 14.46 17.01
N HIS A 178 1.77 13.32 16.38
CA HIS A 178 3.05 12.65 16.16
C HIS A 178 3.19 12.23 14.71
N TRP A 179 4.40 11.85 14.31
CA TRP A 179 4.65 11.37 12.96
C TRP A 179 5.71 10.28 12.93
N VAL A 180 5.63 9.47 11.88
CA VAL A 180 6.60 8.43 11.51
C VAL A 180 6.96 8.56 10.04
N GLU A 181 8.18 8.21 9.67
CA GLU A 181 8.63 8.09 8.28
C GLU A 181 9.11 6.66 8.03
N TRP A 182 8.54 6.05 7.00
CA TRP A 182 8.84 4.72 6.50
C TRP A 182 9.52 4.80 5.14
N ASP A 183 10.47 3.91 4.88
CA ASP A 183 11.21 3.81 3.63
C ASP A 183 11.24 2.37 3.14
N ASP A 184 10.65 2.13 1.97
CA ASP A 184 10.74 0.84 1.29
C ASP A 184 11.71 0.97 0.10
N PRO A 185 12.89 0.35 0.20
CA PRO A 185 13.93 0.48 -0.82
C PRO A 185 13.60 -0.32 -2.10
N HIS A 186 12.62 -1.21 -2.08
CA HIS A 186 12.28 -2.06 -3.22
C HIS A 186 11.26 -1.36 -4.13
N PRO A 187 11.54 -1.21 -5.44
CA PRO A 187 10.54 -0.72 -6.39
C PRO A 187 9.33 -1.64 -6.41
N LYS A 188 8.14 -1.09 -6.17
CA LYS A 188 6.88 -1.84 -6.17
C LYS A 188 5.77 -1.08 -6.91
N PRO A 189 4.76 -1.77 -7.44
CA PRO A 189 3.55 -1.14 -7.95
C PRO A 189 2.68 -0.59 -6.82
N SER A 190 1.81 0.35 -7.17
CA SER A 190 0.92 1.05 -6.23
C SER A 190 -0.06 0.14 -5.51
N TYR A 191 -0.45 -1.00 -6.10
CA TYR A 191 -1.37 -1.93 -5.46
C TYR A 191 -0.79 -2.57 -4.18
N LEU A 192 0.53 -2.61 -4.04
CA LEU A 192 1.23 -3.12 -2.86
C LEU A 192 1.46 -2.05 -1.77
N PHE A 193 1.01 -0.81 -2.00
CA PHE A 193 1.05 0.24 -0.98
C PHE A 193 0.11 -0.10 0.18
N ALA A 194 0.59 0.08 1.41
CA ALA A 194 -0.22 -0.02 2.62
C ALA A 194 0.03 1.14 3.60
N LEU A 195 -1.04 1.51 4.29
CA LEU A 195 -1.06 2.42 5.43
C LEU A 195 -2.05 1.89 6.46
N VAL A 196 -1.60 1.75 7.70
CA VAL A 196 -2.43 1.44 8.85
C VAL A 196 -2.18 2.45 9.96
N GLY A 197 -3.24 2.91 10.64
CA GLY A 197 -3.15 3.84 11.76
C GLY A 197 -4.22 3.60 12.80
N GLY A 198 -3.85 3.45 14.07
CA GLY A 198 -4.82 3.08 15.12
C GLY A 198 -4.20 2.74 16.46
N ASP A 199 -5.06 2.31 17.38
CA ASP A 199 -4.66 1.71 18.66
C ASP A 199 -4.87 0.19 18.63
N PHE A 200 -3.79 -0.54 18.90
CA PHE A 200 -3.71 -1.99 18.73
C PHE A 200 -3.05 -2.64 19.95
N ASP A 201 -3.36 -3.92 20.18
CA ASP A 201 -2.43 -4.80 20.87
C ASP A 201 -1.38 -5.32 19.88
N ARG A 202 -0.22 -5.73 20.37
CA ARG A 202 0.86 -6.20 19.51
C ARG A 202 1.50 -7.46 20.08
N LEU A 203 1.51 -8.53 19.28
CA LEU A 203 2.34 -9.70 19.52
C LEU A 203 3.67 -9.52 18.77
N GLU A 204 4.77 -9.53 19.52
CA GLU A 204 6.12 -9.35 18.98
C GLU A 204 6.92 -10.65 19.06
N ASP A 205 7.69 -10.91 18.01
CA ASP A 205 8.67 -11.97 17.98
C ASP A 205 9.78 -11.62 16.97
N SER A 206 10.64 -12.57 16.65
CA SER A 206 11.68 -12.39 15.64
C SER A 206 12.02 -13.69 14.93
N PHE A 207 12.64 -13.56 13.76
CA PHE A 207 13.14 -14.66 12.95
C PHE A 207 14.58 -14.37 12.53
N THR A 208 15.46 -15.36 12.61
CA THR A 208 16.83 -15.24 12.10
C THR A 208 16.88 -15.96 10.77
N THR A 209 17.19 -15.23 9.69
CA THR A 209 17.27 -15.79 8.35
C THR A 209 18.44 -16.74 8.17
N LEU A 210 18.43 -17.53 7.10
CA LEU A 210 19.56 -18.36 6.66
C LEU A 210 20.86 -17.55 6.50
N THR A 211 20.77 -16.26 6.17
CA THR A 211 21.93 -15.35 6.03
C THR A 211 22.37 -14.71 7.35
N GLY A 212 21.66 -14.99 8.46
CA GLY A 212 21.96 -14.46 9.79
C GLY A 212 21.37 -13.07 10.08
N GLN A 213 20.50 -12.54 9.22
CA GLN A 213 19.78 -11.29 9.47
C GLN A 213 18.68 -11.54 10.50
N GLN A 214 18.55 -10.64 11.47
CA GLN A 214 17.40 -10.65 12.39
C GLN A 214 16.26 -9.85 11.79
N VAL A 215 15.10 -10.48 11.63
CA VAL A 215 13.85 -9.86 11.19
C VAL A 215 12.93 -9.70 12.38
N ALA A 216 12.46 -8.49 12.65
CA ALA A 216 11.42 -8.24 13.65
C ALA A 216 10.05 -8.66 13.09
N LEU A 217 9.28 -9.42 13.86
CA LEU A 217 7.94 -9.86 13.48
C LEU A 217 6.92 -9.22 14.41
N ASN A 218 5.90 -8.56 13.84
CA ASN A 218 4.83 -7.95 14.61
C ASN A 218 3.47 -8.36 14.06
N ILE A 219 2.56 -8.79 14.94
CA ILE A 219 1.15 -8.96 14.61
C ILE A 219 0.33 -7.99 15.45
N TYR A 220 -0.35 -7.06 14.77
CA TYR A 220 -1.21 -6.04 15.36
C TYR A 220 -2.66 -6.50 15.33
N VAL A 221 -3.31 -6.48 16.48
CA VAL A 221 -4.68 -6.97 16.67
C VAL A 221 -5.49 -6.04 17.59
N ASP A 222 -6.75 -6.38 17.80
CA ASP A 222 -7.59 -5.73 18.80
C ASP A 222 -7.02 -5.85 20.22
N LYS A 223 -7.29 -4.84 21.05
CA LYS A 223 -6.83 -4.79 22.45
C LYS A 223 -7.26 -6.04 23.22
N GLY A 224 -6.30 -6.74 23.82
CA GLY A 224 -6.54 -7.94 24.61
C GLY A 224 -6.55 -9.24 23.80
N GLU A 225 -6.41 -9.18 22.48
CA GLU A 225 -6.50 -10.34 21.60
C GLU A 225 -5.13 -10.90 21.20
N ALA A 226 -4.01 -10.29 21.59
CA ALA A 226 -2.65 -10.68 21.14
C ALA A 226 -2.34 -12.18 21.33
N GLY A 227 -2.86 -12.80 22.41
CA GLY A 227 -2.67 -14.23 22.66
C GLY A 227 -3.29 -15.15 21.58
N ARG A 228 -4.35 -14.71 20.91
CA ARG A 228 -5.03 -15.48 19.85
C ARG A 228 -4.29 -15.44 18.51
N ALA A 229 -3.30 -14.56 18.36
CA ALA A 229 -2.43 -14.48 17.19
C ALA A 229 -1.19 -15.38 17.28
N ALA A 230 -1.00 -16.11 18.39
CA ALA A 230 0.19 -16.92 18.63
C ALA A 230 0.43 -17.98 17.54
N TYR A 231 -0.64 -18.64 17.08
CA TYR A 231 -0.52 -19.62 16.00
C TYR A 231 -0.15 -18.98 14.66
N ALA A 232 -0.68 -17.80 14.35
CA ALA A 232 -0.31 -17.07 13.13
C ALA A 232 1.17 -16.65 13.14
N MET A 233 1.71 -16.22 14.30
CA MET A 233 3.13 -15.91 14.44
C MET A 233 4.02 -17.14 14.18
N ASP A 234 3.62 -18.28 14.73
CA ASP A 234 4.31 -19.56 14.55
C ASP A 234 4.23 -20.06 13.08
N ALA A 235 3.06 -19.93 12.45
CA ALA A 235 2.87 -20.21 11.02
C ALA A 235 3.73 -19.31 10.13
N LEU A 236 3.82 -18.00 10.43
CA LEU A 236 4.69 -17.07 9.71
C LEU A 236 6.15 -17.54 9.75
N LYS A 237 6.67 -17.90 10.93
CA LYS A 237 8.04 -18.41 11.07
C LYS A 237 8.27 -19.71 10.29
N ARG A 238 7.29 -20.62 10.29
CA ARG A 238 7.37 -21.84 9.47
C ARG A 238 7.37 -21.53 7.98
N ALA A 239 6.55 -20.58 7.52
CA ALA A 239 6.55 -20.15 6.12
C ALA A 239 7.90 -19.53 5.72
N MET A 240 8.47 -18.67 6.56
CA MET A 240 9.82 -18.11 6.36
C MET A 240 10.89 -19.20 6.23
N MET A 241 10.92 -20.13 7.19
CA MET A 241 11.88 -21.24 7.17
C MET A 241 11.68 -22.15 5.95
N TRP A 242 10.43 -22.45 5.59
CA TRP A 242 10.12 -23.30 4.45
C TRP A 242 10.56 -22.68 3.12
N ASP A 243 10.34 -21.37 2.91
CA ASP A 243 10.76 -20.69 1.68
C ASP A 243 12.29 -20.64 1.55
N GLU A 244 13.01 -20.51 2.67
CA GLU A 244 14.46 -20.63 2.73
C GLU A 244 14.93 -22.05 2.40
N ASP A 245 14.36 -23.07 3.04
CA ASP A 245 14.78 -24.48 2.88
C ASP A 245 14.45 -25.03 1.48
N VAL A 246 13.28 -24.67 0.93
CA VAL A 246 12.77 -25.26 -0.32
C VAL A 246 13.18 -24.45 -1.54
N TYR A 247 13.11 -23.11 -1.46
CA TYR A 247 13.37 -22.24 -2.61
C TYR A 247 14.63 -21.37 -2.46
N GLY A 248 15.31 -21.40 -1.31
CA GLY A 248 16.48 -20.54 -1.06
C GLY A 248 16.13 -19.05 -1.00
N ARG A 249 14.88 -18.73 -0.67
CA ARG A 249 14.32 -17.38 -0.71
C ARG A 249 14.31 -16.77 0.69
N VAL A 250 15.21 -15.81 0.89
CA VAL A 250 15.37 -15.11 2.18
C VAL A 250 14.54 -13.82 2.18
N TYR A 251 13.91 -13.49 3.31
CA TYR A 251 13.20 -12.22 3.47
C TYR A 251 14.15 -11.01 3.34
N ASP A 252 13.64 -9.88 2.86
CA ASP A 252 14.43 -8.78 2.29
C ASP A 252 14.18 -7.40 2.91
N LEU A 253 13.58 -7.35 4.09
CA LEU A 253 13.41 -6.16 4.94
C LEU A 253 13.75 -6.48 6.41
N ASP A 254 13.85 -5.46 7.26
CA ASP A 254 14.22 -5.62 8.68
C ASP A 254 13.02 -5.94 9.58
N VAL A 255 11.81 -5.68 9.09
CA VAL A 255 10.55 -5.90 9.81
C VAL A 255 9.50 -6.52 8.89
N PHE A 256 8.70 -7.42 9.45
CA PHE A 256 7.49 -7.97 8.83
C PHE A 256 6.31 -7.69 9.76
N ASN A 257 5.37 -6.88 9.30
CA ASN A 257 4.18 -6.54 10.05
C ASN A 257 2.95 -7.24 9.44
N ILE A 258 2.08 -7.75 10.31
CA ILE A 258 0.73 -8.20 9.95
C ILE A 258 -0.26 -7.38 10.77
N VAL A 259 -1.32 -6.88 10.14
CA VAL A 259 -2.42 -6.19 10.84
C VAL A 259 -3.72 -6.96 10.61
N ALA A 260 -4.37 -7.37 11.69
CA ALA A 260 -5.73 -7.89 11.65
C ALA A 260 -6.75 -6.75 11.68
N VAL A 261 -7.66 -6.73 10.71
CA VAL A 261 -8.78 -5.78 10.65
C VAL A 261 -10.11 -6.52 10.51
N ALA A 262 -11.18 -5.92 11.03
CA ALA A 262 -12.51 -6.54 11.00
C ALA A 262 -13.20 -6.38 9.63
N ASP A 263 -13.11 -5.19 9.03
CA ASP A 263 -13.75 -4.88 7.76
C ASP A 263 -12.72 -4.92 6.62
N PHE A 264 -12.55 -6.11 6.04
CA PHE A 264 -11.69 -6.34 4.87
C PHE A 264 -12.46 -7.10 3.79
N ASN A 265 -12.55 -6.51 2.60
CA ASN A 265 -13.22 -7.14 1.46
C ASN A 265 -12.43 -8.35 0.93
N ALA A 266 -11.11 -8.29 0.99
CA ALA A 266 -10.24 -9.42 0.69
C ALA A 266 -10.09 -10.34 1.91
N GLY A 267 -9.56 -11.55 1.70
CA GLY A 267 -9.21 -12.44 2.80
C GLY A 267 -7.98 -11.92 3.55
N ALA A 268 -6.89 -11.75 2.80
CA ALA A 268 -5.68 -11.07 3.23
C ALA A 268 -5.03 -10.39 2.00
N MET A 269 -3.98 -9.62 2.22
CA MET A 269 -3.29 -8.86 1.18
C MET A 269 -1.79 -8.78 1.47
N GLU A 270 -0.98 -9.01 0.44
CA GLU A 270 0.47 -9.20 0.51
C GLU A 270 1.29 -7.89 0.53
N ASN A 271 0.70 -6.78 0.98
CA ASN A 271 1.36 -5.47 0.88
C ASN A 271 2.77 -5.52 1.47
N LYS A 272 3.78 -5.10 0.70
CA LYS A 272 5.21 -5.37 0.99
C LYS A 272 5.60 -4.98 2.43
N GLY A 273 5.86 -5.99 3.27
CA GLY A 273 6.29 -5.84 4.67
C GLY A 273 5.22 -5.35 5.66
N LEU A 274 3.97 -5.16 5.22
CA LEU A 274 2.82 -4.75 6.04
C LEU A 274 1.55 -5.44 5.53
N ASN A 275 1.44 -6.75 5.72
CA ASN A 275 0.29 -7.48 5.23
C ASN A 275 -0.95 -7.14 6.07
N ILE A 276 -2.12 -7.08 5.42
CA ILE A 276 -3.40 -6.76 6.06
C ILE A 276 -4.32 -7.97 5.91
N PHE A 277 -4.86 -8.44 7.03
CA PHE A 277 -5.68 -9.66 7.10
C PHE A 277 -7.06 -9.35 7.64
N ASN A 278 -8.07 -10.03 7.12
CA ASN A 278 -9.33 -10.19 7.84
C ASN A 278 -9.06 -10.97 9.13
N SER A 279 -9.50 -10.45 10.27
CA SER A 279 -9.25 -11.07 11.58
C SER A 279 -9.74 -12.52 11.70
N ALA A 280 -10.78 -12.90 10.93
CA ALA A 280 -11.28 -14.26 10.87
C ALA A 280 -10.27 -15.28 10.32
N LEU A 281 -9.25 -14.83 9.57
CA LEU A 281 -8.23 -15.66 8.94
C LEU A 281 -6.88 -15.61 9.67
N LEU A 282 -6.82 -15.00 10.86
CA LEU A 282 -5.58 -14.83 11.61
C LEU A 282 -5.66 -15.31 13.07
N MET A 283 -6.86 -15.36 13.64
CA MET A 283 -7.06 -15.53 15.09
C MET A 283 -7.58 -16.91 15.44
N ALA A 284 -6.90 -17.63 16.34
CA ALA A 284 -7.32 -18.95 16.83
C ALA A 284 -7.31 -19.04 18.36
N ASP A 285 -8.20 -19.84 18.91
CA ASP A 285 -8.24 -20.24 20.33
C ASP A 285 -8.63 -21.71 20.39
N GLU A 286 -7.87 -22.52 21.14
CA GLU A 286 -8.05 -23.99 21.23
C GLU A 286 -9.48 -24.41 21.65
N ARG A 287 -10.23 -23.52 22.31
CA ARG A 287 -11.60 -23.77 22.76
C ARG A 287 -12.64 -23.51 21.68
N THR A 288 -12.32 -22.71 20.66
CA THR A 288 -13.29 -22.23 19.66
C THR A 288 -12.90 -22.53 18.22
N ALA A 289 -11.61 -22.71 17.93
CA ALA A 289 -11.08 -23.02 16.61
C ALA A 289 -11.01 -24.53 16.40
N THR A 290 -11.36 -24.96 15.19
CA THR A 290 -11.25 -26.34 14.72
C THR A 290 -9.90 -26.58 14.03
N ASP A 291 -9.53 -27.84 13.82
CA ASP A 291 -8.31 -28.19 13.07
C ASP A 291 -8.29 -27.55 11.67
N ALA A 292 -9.46 -27.44 11.03
CA ALA A 292 -9.61 -26.79 9.72
C ALA A 292 -9.35 -25.27 9.80
N ASP A 293 -9.68 -24.61 10.91
CA ASP A 293 -9.39 -23.20 11.10
C ASP A 293 -7.88 -22.97 11.26
N TYR A 294 -7.20 -23.85 12.00
CA TYR A 294 -5.73 -23.83 12.11
C TYR A 294 -5.05 -24.03 10.76
N GLU A 295 -5.47 -25.04 9.97
CA GLU A 295 -4.95 -25.28 8.63
C GLU A 295 -5.19 -24.08 7.69
N ALA A 296 -6.37 -23.44 7.78
CA ALA A 296 -6.68 -22.26 6.99
C ALA A 296 -5.78 -21.06 7.36
N ILE A 297 -5.57 -20.80 8.66
CA ILE A 297 -4.67 -19.72 9.12
C ILE A 297 -3.25 -19.97 8.60
N GLU A 298 -2.74 -21.20 8.73
CA GLU A 298 -1.42 -21.55 8.23
C GLU A 298 -1.31 -21.35 6.72
N ALA A 299 -2.29 -21.82 5.95
CA ALA A 299 -2.31 -21.66 4.51
C ALA A 299 -2.33 -20.20 4.06
N VAL A 300 -3.17 -19.35 4.67
CA VAL A 300 -3.28 -17.94 4.28
C VAL A 300 -2.04 -17.16 4.72
N VAL A 301 -1.55 -17.34 5.95
CA VAL A 301 -0.30 -16.68 6.40
C VAL A 301 0.87 -17.03 5.50
N ALA A 302 1.01 -18.31 5.13
CA ALA A 302 2.05 -18.75 4.22
C ALA A 302 1.86 -18.18 2.80
N HIS A 303 0.63 -18.17 2.28
CA HIS A 303 0.31 -17.60 0.96
C HIS A 303 0.76 -16.14 0.84
N GLU A 304 0.35 -15.29 1.78
CA GLU A 304 0.73 -13.88 1.76
C GLU A 304 2.23 -13.66 1.98
N TYR A 305 2.89 -14.53 2.75
CA TYR A 305 4.34 -14.47 2.90
C TYR A 305 5.07 -14.83 1.59
N PHE A 306 4.64 -15.89 0.89
CA PHE A 306 5.27 -16.33 -0.35
C PHE A 306 5.14 -15.30 -1.49
N HIS A 307 4.07 -14.52 -1.49
CA HIS A 307 3.93 -13.37 -2.39
C HIS A 307 5.06 -12.34 -2.27
N ASN A 308 5.80 -12.31 -1.16
CA ASN A 308 7.00 -11.48 -1.03
C ASN A 308 7.99 -11.69 -2.20
N TRP A 309 8.08 -12.90 -2.73
CA TRP A 309 8.88 -13.22 -3.90
C TRP A 309 8.04 -13.31 -5.19
N SER A 310 6.97 -14.11 -5.19
CA SER A 310 6.09 -14.34 -6.34
C SER A 310 4.85 -13.43 -6.29
N GLY A 311 5.04 -12.16 -6.61
CA GLY A 311 4.01 -11.11 -6.54
C GLY A 311 4.64 -9.75 -6.30
N ASN A 312 5.55 -9.67 -5.33
CA ASN A 312 6.16 -8.41 -4.92
C ASN A 312 7.51 -8.17 -5.59
N ARG A 313 8.49 -9.08 -5.41
CA ARG A 313 9.82 -8.93 -6.01
C ARG A 313 9.83 -9.13 -7.52
N VAL A 314 8.94 -10.00 -8.01
CA VAL A 314 8.55 -10.08 -9.40
C VAL A 314 7.04 -9.93 -9.43
N THR A 315 6.54 -8.92 -10.12
CA THR A 315 5.11 -8.55 -10.16
C THR A 315 4.52 -8.68 -11.55
N CYS A 316 3.20 -8.48 -11.65
CA CYS A 316 2.44 -8.52 -12.88
C CYS A 316 2.73 -7.32 -13.78
N ARG A 317 2.80 -7.54 -15.10
CA ARG A 317 2.90 -6.45 -16.10
C ARG A 317 1.56 -5.71 -16.25
N ASP A 318 0.48 -6.46 -16.21
CA ASP A 318 -0.89 -6.00 -16.32
C ASP A 318 -1.82 -7.00 -15.62
N TRP A 319 -3.04 -6.60 -15.32
CA TRP A 319 -3.99 -7.42 -14.56
C TRP A 319 -4.46 -8.70 -15.28
N PHE A 320 -4.21 -8.84 -16.60
CA PHE A 320 -4.46 -10.12 -17.28
C PHE A 320 -3.41 -11.18 -16.93
N GLN A 321 -2.30 -10.80 -16.28
CA GLN A 321 -1.25 -11.70 -15.81
C GLN A 321 -1.45 -12.15 -14.35
N LEU A 322 -2.62 -11.91 -13.74
CA LEU A 322 -2.86 -12.18 -12.32
C LEU A 322 -2.56 -13.64 -11.89
N SER A 323 -2.63 -14.60 -12.81
CA SER A 323 -2.34 -16.02 -12.54
C SER A 323 -0.86 -16.43 -12.69
N LEU A 324 0.06 -15.47 -12.82
CA LEU A 324 1.50 -15.70 -13.02
C LEU A 324 2.16 -16.36 -11.80
#